data_AF-A0A6P2CY29-F1
#
_entry.id   AF-A0A6P2CY29-F1
#
_cell.length_a   1.000
_cell.length_b   1.000
_cell.length_c   1.000
_cell.angle_alpha   90.00
_cell.angle_beta   90.00
_cell.angle_gamma   90.00
#
_symmetry.space_group_name_H-M   'P 1'
#
loop_
_entity.id
_entity.type
_entity.pdbx_description
1 polymer ?
#
loop_
_entity_poly.entity_id
_entity_poly.type
_entity_poly.pdbx_seq_one_letter_code
_entity_poly.pdbx_strand_id
1 'polypeptide(L)'
;MVNSWREHPKLKGRFLPDHPDDLQVLVHDGGPRISRNAGEVVWVTVTGADGEVFRGRLLNQPHNLQSVGQGDEIRFVVAAGARFPVMVTEKYLQERGAWIIIPCRKCGFSELFDAPSDLIRVVFPDQPAGAVTSMFTAFCPLCGGVQGVKSVDNPLPREESEPSAPRPALEKPKRPWWRLWG
;
A
#
# COMPACT_ATOMS: atom_id res chain seq x y z
N MET A 1 -11.72 -23.66 -14.99
CA MET A 1 -12.80 -22.77 -15.48
C MET A 1 -12.18 -21.42 -15.72
N VAL A 2 -12.18 -20.94 -16.96
CA VAL A 2 -11.67 -19.60 -17.29
C VAL A 2 -12.75 -18.63 -16.81
N ASN A 3 -12.63 -18.11 -15.59
CA ASN A 3 -13.47 -16.98 -15.19
C ASN A 3 -13.12 -15.82 -16.11
N SER A 4 -14.04 -15.53 -17.04
CA SER A 4 -13.88 -14.42 -17.96
C SER A 4 -13.79 -13.13 -17.14
N TRP A 5 -12.70 -12.39 -17.30
CA TRP A 5 -12.49 -11.11 -16.63
C TRP A 5 -13.66 -10.13 -16.89
N ARG A 6 -14.41 -10.33 -17.98
CA ARG A 6 -15.61 -9.56 -18.35
C ARG A 6 -16.70 -9.61 -17.29
N GLU A 7 -16.80 -10.73 -16.58
CA GLU A 7 -17.80 -10.96 -15.55
C GLU A 7 -17.26 -10.65 -14.14
N HIS A 8 -16.00 -10.22 -14.03
CA HIS A 8 -15.38 -9.98 -12.75
C HIS A 8 -16.09 -8.83 -12.01
N PRO A 9 -16.62 -9.05 -10.79
CA PRO A 9 -17.43 -8.06 -10.08
C PRO A 9 -16.74 -6.70 -9.91
N LYS A 10 -15.42 -6.71 -9.69
CA LYS A 10 -14.62 -5.48 -9.52
C LYS A 10 -14.48 -4.62 -10.79
N LEU A 11 -14.69 -5.20 -11.98
CA LEU A 11 -14.64 -4.50 -13.26
C LEU A 11 -16.02 -4.01 -13.74
N LYS A 12 -17.10 -4.49 -13.12
CA LYS A 12 -18.46 -4.10 -13.48
C LYS A 12 -18.63 -2.57 -13.42
N GLY A 13 -19.14 -1.98 -14.51
CA GLY A 13 -19.39 -0.55 -14.61
C GLY A 13 -18.15 0.32 -14.83
N ARG A 14 -16.97 -0.28 -15.11
CA ARG A 14 -15.74 0.46 -15.42
C ARG A 14 -15.45 0.57 -16.92
N PHE A 15 -16.10 -0.25 -17.74
CA PHE A 15 -15.94 -0.27 -19.18
C PHE A 15 -16.71 0.86 -19.86
N LEU A 16 -16.21 1.29 -21.02
CA LEU A 16 -16.95 2.19 -21.90
C LEU A 16 -18.14 1.47 -22.56
N PRO A 17 -19.28 2.16 -22.77
CA PRO A 17 -20.44 1.56 -23.46
C PRO A 17 -20.11 1.03 -24.86
N ASP A 18 -19.33 1.80 -25.63
CA ASP A 18 -19.01 1.47 -27.03
C ASP A 18 -17.73 0.63 -27.18
N HIS A 19 -17.00 0.43 -26.08
CA HIS A 19 -15.75 -0.33 -26.04
C HIS A 19 -15.77 -1.28 -24.82
N PRO A 20 -16.36 -2.49 -24.96
CA PRO A 20 -16.68 -3.37 -23.84
C PRO A 20 -15.46 -3.98 -23.13
N ASP A 21 -14.26 -3.72 -23.66
CA ASP A 21 -12.98 -4.24 -23.17
C ASP A 21 -12.09 -3.12 -22.64
N ASP A 22 -12.47 -1.87 -22.88
CA ASP A 22 -11.63 -0.71 -22.62
C ASP A 22 -12.07 -0.02 -21.33
N LEU A 23 -11.11 0.24 -20.45
CA LEU A 23 -11.30 0.98 -19.21
C LEU A 23 -10.12 1.91 -18.93
N GLN A 24 -10.31 2.82 -17.99
CA GLN A 24 -9.25 3.72 -17.54
C GLN A 24 -8.46 3.10 -16.37
N VAL A 25 -7.13 3.08 -16.46
CA VAL A 25 -6.20 2.63 -15.40
C VAL A 25 -5.28 3.76 -15.00
N LEU A 26 -4.99 3.89 -13.70
CA LEU A 26 -3.93 4.74 -13.18
C LEU A 26 -2.57 4.03 -13.29
N VAL A 27 -1.69 4.54 -14.14
CA VAL A 27 -0.30 4.09 -14.34
C VAL A 27 0.68 5.04 -13.64
N HIS A 28 1.87 4.57 -13.29
CA HIS A 28 2.86 5.36 -12.54
C HIS A 28 4.29 4.82 -12.71
N ASP A 29 5.29 5.67 -12.47
CA ASP A 29 6.71 5.27 -12.37
C ASP A 29 7.16 4.95 -10.93
N GLY A 30 6.24 5.06 -9.97
CA GLY A 30 6.48 4.81 -8.55
C GLY A 30 5.80 5.83 -7.65
N GLY A 31 5.84 5.61 -6.34
CA GLY A 31 5.29 6.51 -5.34
C GLY A 31 6.18 7.71 -5.02
N PRO A 32 5.72 8.62 -4.14
CA PRO A 32 6.36 9.93 -3.89
C PRO A 32 7.82 9.90 -3.41
N ARG A 33 8.32 8.76 -2.92
CA ARG A 33 9.71 8.59 -2.49
C ARG A 33 10.64 7.99 -3.56
N ILE A 34 10.07 7.45 -4.64
CA ILE A 34 10.80 6.73 -5.69
C ILE A 34 10.73 7.50 -7.01
N SER A 35 9.57 8.03 -7.37
CA SER A 35 9.40 8.84 -8.58
C SER A 35 8.90 10.25 -8.24
N ARG A 36 9.34 11.22 -9.06
CA ARG A 36 8.81 12.58 -9.09
C ARG A 36 7.68 12.75 -10.11
N ASN A 37 7.47 11.77 -10.98
CA ASN A 37 6.43 11.80 -11.99
C ASN A 37 5.09 11.48 -11.33
N ALA A 38 4.09 12.33 -11.56
CA ALA A 38 2.73 12.04 -11.11
C ALA A 38 2.17 10.86 -11.91
N GLY A 39 1.34 10.02 -11.26
CA GLY A 39 0.61 8.98 -11.95
C GLY A 39 -0.38 9.56 -12.98
N GLU A 40 -0.59 8.83 -14.06
CA GLU A 40 -1.44 9.25 -15.18
C GLU A 40 -2.57 8.24 -15.41
N VAL A 41 -3.73 8.73 -15.86
CA VAL A 41 -4.87 7.87 -16.20
C VAL A 41 -4.86 7.62 -17.70
N VAL A 42 -4.77 6.35 -18.09
CA VAL A 42 -4.67 5.91 -19.49
C VAL A 42 -5.76 4.90 -19.82
N TRP A 43 -6.10 4.82 -21.11
CA TRP A 43 -7.00 3.81 -21.64
C TRP A 43 -6.27 2.49 -21.83
N VAL A 44 -6.93 1.40 -21.44
CA VAL A 44 -6.39 0.05 -21.49
C VAL A 44 -7.45 -0.90 -22.00
N THR A 45 -7.11 -1.70 -23.01
CA THR A 45 -7.91 -2.88 -23.40
C THR A 45 -7.53 -4.05 -22.50
N VAL A 46 -8.50 -4.60 -21.78
CA VAL A 46 -8.28 -5.76 -20.90
C VAL A 46 -8.08 -7.02 -21.73
N THR A 47 -6.98 -7.73 -21.49
CA THR A 47 -6.58 -8.92 -22.25
C THR A 47 -6.71 -10.22 -21.43
N GLY A 48 -6.78 -10.13 -20.11
CA GLY A 48 -6.89 -11.31 -19.26
C GLY A 48 -6.96 -11.00 -17.77
N ALA A 49 -7.12 -12.04 -16.97
CA ALA A 49 -6.99 -11.98 -15.51
C ALA A 49 -6.31 -13.24 -14.98
N ASP A 50 -5.67 -13.09 -13.83
CA ASP A 50 -5.21 -14.15 -12.96
C ASP A 50 -5.64 -13.80 -11.52
N GLY A 51 -6.70 -14.47 -11.05
CA GLY A 51 -7.38 -14.11 -9.81
C GLY A 51 -7.83 -12.64 -9.81
N GLU A 52 -7.22 -11.85 -8.92
CA GLU A 52 -7.53 -10.42 -8.70
C GLU A 52 -6.58 -9.47 -9.45
N VAL A 53 -5.67 -10.02 -10.26
CA VAL A 53 -4.72 -9.27 -11.08
C VAL A 53 -5.16 -9.33 -12.53
N PHE A 54 -5.40 -8.17 -13.12
CA PHE A 54 -5.82 -8.05 -14.53
C PHE A 54 -4.62 -7.71 -15.40
N ARG A 55 -4.70 -8.11 -16.67
CA ARG A 55 -3.76 -7.74 -17.72
C ARG A 55 -4.48 -6.87 -18.75
N GLY A 56 -3.75 -5.92 -19.32
CA GLY A 56 -4.28 -5.13 -20.41
C GLY A 56 -3.20 -4.40 -21.19
N ARG A 57 -3.58 -3.92 -22.38
CA ARG A 57 -2.69 -3.20 -23.30
C ARG A 57 -3.00 -1.71 -23.29
N LEU A 58 -1.98 -0.87 -23.16
CA LEU A 58 -2.12 0.59 -23.20
C LEU A 58 -2.56 1.05 -24.60
N LEU A 59 -3.61 1.87 -24.65
CA LEU A 59 -4.16 2.42 -25.88
C LEU A 59 -3.61 3.80 -26.25
N ASN A 60 -3.14 4.55 -25.27
CA ASN A 60 -2.55 5.87 -25.47
C ASN A 60 -1.23 6.01 -24.69
N GLN A 61 -0.37 6.89 -25.21
CA GLN A 61 0.93 7.19 -24.61
C GLN A 61 0.75 8.06 -23.35
N PRO A 62 1.27 7.64 -22.18
CA PRO A 62 1.44 8.54 -21.03
C PRO A 62 2.38 9.71 -21.39
N HIS A 63 2.10 10.90 -20.86
CA HIS A 63 2.82 12.11 -21.23
C HIS A 63 4.18 12.26 -20.53
N ASN A 64 4.28 11.84 -19.27
CA ASN A 64 5.42 12.08 -18.40
C ASN A 64 6.02 10.80 -17.82
N LEU A 65 5.39 9.64 -18.01
CA LEU A 65 5.90 8.36 -17.54
C LEU A 65 6.98 7.80 -18.47
N GLN A 66 7.96 7.12 -17.87
CA GLN A 66 9.08 6.51 -18.59
C GLN A 66 9.08 4.99 -18.54
N SER A 67 8.38 4.40 -17.56
CA SER A 67 8.37 2.93 -17.38
C SER A 67 7.41 2.20 -18.30
N VAL A 68 6.44 2.90 -18.90
CA VAL A 68 5.39 2.34 -19.74
C VAL A 68 5.06 3.25 -20.92
N GLY A 69 4.73 2.67 -22.05
CA GLY A 69 4.35 3.35 -23.29
C GLY A 69 3.12 2.76 -23.96
N GLN A 70 2.64 3.45 -25.00
CA GLN A 70 1.53 2.95 -25.80
C GLN A 70 1.84 1.56 -26.38
N GLY A 71 0.88 0.65 -26.31
CA GLY A 71 1.02 -0.72 -26.81
C GLY A 71 1.65 -1.70 -25.82
N ASP A 72 2.21 -1.23 -24.70
CA ASP A 72 2.75 -2.10 -23.66
C ASP A 72 1.65 -2.89 -22.96
N GLU A 73 2.00 -4.10 -22.51
CA GLU A 73 1.15 -4.87 -21.59
C GLU A 73 1.48 -4.49 -20.15
N ILE A 74 0.44 -4.20 -19.37
CA ILE A 74 0.55 -3.92 -17.94
C ILE A 74 -0.29 -4.89 -17.12
N ARG A 75 0.01 -4.93 -15.82
CA ARG A 75 -0.85 -5.54 -14.81
C ARG A 75 -1.48 -4.47 -13.95
N PHE A 76 -2.71 -4.69 -13.52
CA PHE A 76 -3.41 -3.77 -12.64
C PHE A 76 -4.36 -4.49 -11.69
N VAL A 77 -4.71 -3.82 -10.59
CA VAL A 77 -5.65 -4.30 -9.57
C VAL A 77 -6.73 -3.27 -9.31
N VAL A 78 -7.91 -3.71 -8.88
CA VAL A 78 -8.95 -2.81 -8.39
C VAL A 78 -8.81 -2.68 -6.88
N ALA A 79 -8.20 -1.59 -6.45
CA ALA A 79 -7.90 -1.26 -5.06
C ALA A 79 -9.04 -0.45 -4.41
N ALA A 80 -9.32 -0.69 -3.13
CA ALA A 80 -10.16 0.21 -2.35
C ALA A 80 -9.48 1.59 -2.25
N GLY A 81 -10.26 2.67 -2.22
CA GLY A 81 -9.78 4.06 -2.14
C GLY A 81 -9.23 4.64 -3.45
N ALA A 82 -9.13 3.84 -4.52
CA ALA A 82 -8.74 4.32 -5.84
C ALA A 82 -9.97 4.49 -6.76
N ARG A 83 -10.05 5.64 -7.44
CA ARG A 83 -11.09 5.89 -8.44
C ARG A 83 -10.97 4.94 -9.64
N PHE A 84 -9.75 4.80 -10.14
CA PHE A 84 -9.39 3.92 -11.24
C PHE A 84 -8.67 2.67 -10.71
N PRO A 85 -8.76 1.52 -11.38
CA PRO A 85 -7.80 0.44 -11.17
C PRO A 85 -6.37 0.97 -11.28
N VAL A 86 -5.45 0.37 -10.55
CA VAL A 86 -4.08 0.88 -10.39
C VAL A 86 -3.11 -0.14 -10.95
N MET A 87 -2.17 0.32 -11.77
CA MET A 87 -1.08 -0.48 -12.28
C MET A 87 -0.26 -1.07 -11.14
N VAL A 88 0.19 -2.30 -11.28
CA VAL A 88 1.06 -2.99 -10.33
C VAL A 88 2.25 -3.58 -11.06
N THR A 89 3.42 -3.53 -10.44
CA THR A 89 4.64 -4.12 -11.00
C THR A 89 4.75 -5.60 -10.63
N GLU A 90 5.51 -6.35 -11.42
CA GLU A 90 5.83 -7.75 -11.12
C GLU A 90 6.50 -7.88 -9.75
N LYS A 91 7.48 -7.03 -9.47
CA LYS A 91 8.21 -7.03 -8.19
C LYS A 91 7.28 -6.77 -7.02
N TYR A 92 6.36 -5.82 -7.15
CA TYR A 92 5.35 -5.57 -6.12
C TYR A 92 4.50 -6.82 -5.88
N LEU A 93 4.00 -7.48 -6.93
CA LEU A 93 3.15 -8.66 -6.80
C LEU A 93 3.86 -9.83 -6.10
N GLN A 94 5.15 -10.04 -6.39
CA GLN A 94 5.98 -11.07 -5.74
C GLN A 94 6.14 -10.82 -4.24
N GLU A 95 6.24 -9.57 -3.83
CA GLU A 95 6.41 -9.20 -2.43
C GLU A 95 5.08 -9.04 -1.68
N ARG A 96 4.00 -8.65 -2.37
CA ARG A 96 2.71 -8.25 -1.78
C ARG A 96 2.17 -9.24 -0.76
N GLY A 97 2.30 -10.54 -1.01
CA GLY A 97 1.78 -11.58 -0.11
C GLY A 97 2.46 -11.65 1.26
N ALA A 98 3.69 -11.15 1.38
CA ALA A 98 4.46 -11.15 2.62
C ALA A 98 4.16 -9.91 3.50
N TRP A 99 3.28 -9.00 3.05
CA TRP A 99 3.04 -7.73 3.72
C TRP A 99 1.55 -7.42 3.89
N ILE A 100 1.20 -6.94 5.08
CA ILE A 100 -0.10 -6.35 5.38
C ILE A 100 0.00 -4.85 5.15
N ILE A 101 -0.75 -4.35 4.16
CA ILE A 101 -0.86 -2.92 3.86
C ILE A 101 -2.08 -2.36 4.61
N ILE A 102 -1.82 -1.50 5.58
CA ILE A 102 -2.86 -0.80 6.34
C ILE A 102 -3.40 0.33 5.45
N PRO A 103 -4.71 0.36 5.12
CA PRO A 103 -5.27 1.37 4.24
C PRO A 103 -5.02 2.80 4.72
N CYS A 104 -4.86 3.72 3.77
CA CYS A 104 -4.63 5.12 4.08
C CYS A 104 -5.83 5.71 4.81
N ARG A 105 -5.60 6.36 5.96
CA ARG A 105 -6.69 6.97 6.75
C ARG A 105 -7.40 8.13 6.04
N LYS A 106 -6.77 8.76 5.04
CA LYS A 106 -7.32 9.94 4.35
C LYS A 106 -8.21 9.57 3.16
N CYS A 107 -7.84 8.56 2.36
CA CYS A 107 -8.59 8.19 1.14
C CYS A 107 -9.00 6.71 1.08
N GLY A 108 -8.60 5.88 2.05
CA GLY A 108 -8.87 4.45 2.05
C GLY A 108 -8.01 3.62 1.09
N PHE A 109 -7.01 4.21 0.45
CA PHE A 109 -6.16 3.49 -0.50
C PHE A 109 -5.43 2.31 0.16
N SER A 110 -5.52 1.13 -0.44
CA SER A 110 -5.15 -0.15 0.18
C SER A 110 -4.00 -0.88 -0.52
N GLU A 111 -3.38 -0.27 -1.53
CA GLU A 111 -2.20 -0.81 -2.22
C GLU A 111 -0.99 0.12 -2.06
N LEU A 112 0.15 -0.31 -2.57
CA LEU A 112 1.37 0.49 -2.76
C LEU A 112 1.66 0.61 -4.25
N PHE A 113 2.30 1.71 -4.66
CA PHE A 113 2.83 1.84 -6.03
C PHE A 113 4.15 1.07 -6.18
N ASP A 114 4.90 0.93 -5.10
CA ASP A 114 6.24 0.36 -5.11
C ASP A 114 6.30 -0.92 -4.30
N ALA A 115 7.26 -1.78 -4.64
CA ALA A 115 7.55 -2.97 -3.86
C ALA A 115 8.01 -2.58 -2.43
N PRO A 116 7.57 -3.28 -1.38
CA PRO A 116 8.00 -3.04 -0.01
C PRO A 116 9.52 -2.92 0.15
N SER A 117 10.32 -3.75 -0.54
CA SER A 117 11.78 -3.71 -0.49
C SER A 117 12.37 -2.39 -1.02
N ASP A 118 11.78 -1.81 -2.08
CA ASP A 118 12.21 -0.52 -2.62
C ASP A 118 11.85 0.61 -1.66
N LEU A 119 10.67 0.54 -1.04
CA LEU A 119 10.27 1.50 -0.02
C LEU A 119 11.18 1.45 1.21
N ILE A 120 11.52 0.25 1.69
CA ILE A 120 12.41 0.06 2.83
C ILE A 120 13.77 0.72 2.54
N ARG A 121 14.33 0.51 1.34
CA ARG A 121 15.61 1.09 0.94
C ARG A 121 15.61 2.62 0.99
N VAL A 122 14.52 3.27 0.59
CA VAL A 122 14.41 4.74 0.62
C VAL A 122 13.93 5.30 1.96
N VAL A 123 13.32 4.48 2.81
CA VAL A 123 12.91 4.86 4.17
C VAL A 123 14.06 4.69 5.17
N PHE A 124 14.88 3.65 5.01
CA PHE A 124 16.01 3.30 5.87
C PHE A 124 17.29 3.10 5.03
N PRO A 125 17.86 4.19 4.47
CA PRO A 125 19.04 4.09 3.60
C PRO A 125 20.28 3.50 4.28
N ASP A 126 20.41 3.69 5.60
CA ASP A 126 21.57 3.25 6.39
C ASP A 126 21.31 1.93 7.15
N GLN A 127 20.37 1.12 6.68
CA GLN A 127 20.01 -0.13 7.34
C GLN A 127 21.20 -1.11 7.37
N PRO A 128 21.60 -1.64 8.55
CA PRO A 128 22.70 -2.60 8.64
C PRO A 128 22.44 -3.86 7.81
N ALA A 129 23.50 -4.44 7.27
CA ALA A 129 23.40 -5.71 6.55
C ALA A 129 22.77 -6.80 7.44
N GLY A 130 21.74 -7.47 6.92
CA GLY A 130 21.00 -8.52 7.64
C GLY A 130 19.91 -8.02 8.60
N ALA A 131 19.74 -6.71 8.78
CA ALA A 131 18.60 -6.20 9.54
C ALA A 131 17.28 -6.48 8.80
N VAL A 132 16.29 -7.01 9.51
CA VAL A 132 14.97 -7.33 8.97
C VAL A 132 13.97 -6.27 9.40
N THR A 133 13.28 -5.66 8.43
CA THR A 133 12.23 -4.68 8.71
C THR A 133 10.90 -5.38 8.92
N SER A 134 10.33 -5.26 10.11
CA SER A 134 9.02 -5.86 10.43
C SER A 134 7.85 -4.92 10.20
N MET A 135 8.06 -3.61 10.29
CA MET A 135 7.04 -2.59 10.05
C MET A 135 7.68 -1.28 9.62
N PHE A 136 7.01 -0.55 8.72
CA PHE A 136 7.36 0.81 8.36
C PHE A 136 6.13 1.60 7.92
N THR A 137 6.30 2.89 7.68
CA THR A 137 5.26 3.76 7.11
C THR A 137 5.67 4.25 5.74
N ALA A 138 4.70 4.33 4.82
CA ALA A 138 4.86 4.90 3.49
C ALA A 138 3.89 6.06 3.28
N PHE A 139 4.22 6.97 2.37
CA PHE A 139 3.27 8.00 1.94
C PHE A 139 2.30 7.42 0.92
N CYS A 140 1.02 7.74 1.09
CA CYS A 140 -0.02 7.33 0.17
C CYS A 140 0.15 8.04 -1.17
N PRO A 141 0.32 7.31 -2.28
CA PRO A 141 0.61 7.91 -3.57
C PRO A 141 -0.57 8.68 -4.15
N LEU A 142 -1.82 8.42 -3.70
CA LEU A 142 -3.01 9.09 -4.21
C LEU A 142 -3.32 10.43 -3.55
N CYS A 143 -2.98 10.61 -2.27
CA CYS A 143 -3.46 11.76 -1.50
C CYS A 143 -2.43 12.39 -0.55
N GLY A 144 -1.19 11.88 -0.54
CA GLY A 144 -0.11 12.30 0.35
C GLY A 144 -0.32 11.97 1.82
N GLY A 145 -1.31 11.12 2.14
CA GLY A 145 -1.54 10.63 3.51
C GLY A 145 -0.46 9.62 3.94
N VAL A 146 -0.68 8.94 5.06
CA VAL A 146 0.24 7.89 5.55
C VAL A 146 -0.44 6.53 5.49
N GLN A 147 0.32 5.52 5.10
CA GLN A 147 -0.02 4.09 5.15
C GLN A 147 0.98 3.37 6.05
N GLY A 148 0.51 2.38 6.80
CA GLY A 148 1.38 1.46 7.54
C GLY A 148 1.58 0.18 6.75
N VAL A 149 2.78 -0.38 6.80
CA VAL A 149 3.14 -1.62 6.09
C VAL A 149 3.81 -2.54 7.10
N LYS A 150 3.28 -3.75 7.28
CA LYS A 150 3.72 -4.72 8.29
C LYS A 150 4.05 -6.05 7.63
N SER A 151 5.15 -6.69 8.00
CA SER A 151 5.46 -8.04 7.54
C SER A 151 4.46 -9.03 8.16
N VAL A 152 4.07 -10.05 7.38
CA VAL A 152 3.23 -11.16 7.85
C VAL A 152 3.99 -12.06 8.84
N ASP A 153 5.28 -12.27 8.60
CA ASP A 153 6.13 -13.16 9.40
C ASP A 153 6.57 -12.58 10.75
N ASN A 154 6.13 -11.36 11.07
CA ASN A 154 6.34 -10.82 12.39
C ASN A 154 5.16 -11.26 13.28
N PRO A 155 5.32 -12.27 14.15
CA PRO A 155 4.40 -12.37 15.27
C PRO A 155 4.43 -11.01 15.95
N LEU A 156 3.25 -10.44 16.24
CA LEU A 156 3.17 -9.40 17.26
C LEU A 156 4.07 -9.86 18.41
N PRO A 157 4.84 -8.97 19.06
CA PRO A 157 5.19 -9.26 20.43
C PRO A 157 3.84 -9.64 21.06
N ARG A 158 3.69 -10.91 21.46
CA ARG A 158 2.65 -11.22 22.42
C ARG A 158 2.79 -10.15 23.49
N GLU A 159 1.69 -9.65 24.01
CA GLU A 159 1.70 -9.08 25.35
C GLU A 159 2.12 -10.21 26.32
N GLU A 160 3.35 -10.68 26.21
CA GLU A 160 4.06 -11.44 27.20
C GLU A 160 4.34 -10.43 28.28
N SER A 161 3.39 -10.39 29.22
CA SER A 161 3.57 -9.95 30.59
C SER A 161 4.25 -8.59 30.73
N GLU A 162 3.46 -7.60 31.17
CA GLU A 162 4.00 -6.51 31.97
C GLU A 162 5.13 -7.07 32.85
N PRO A 163 6.38 -6.57 32.74
CA PRO A 163 7.35 -6.83 33.77
C PRO A 163 6.72 -6.27 35.04
N SER A 164 6.35 -7.16 35.96
CA SER A 164 5.77 -6.76 37.23
C SER A 164 6.69 -5.69 37.81
N ALA A 165 6.22 -4.44 37.81
CA ALA A 165 6.94 -3.37 38.44
C ALA A 165 7.25 -3.84 39.88
N PRO A 166 8.49 -3.71 40.38
CA PRO A 166 8.72 -3.94 41.79
C PRO A 166 7.74 -3.04 42.54
N ARG A 167 6.87 -3.65 43.35
CA ARG A 167 5.91 -2.94 44.18
C ARG A 167 6.67 -1.80 44.88
N PRO A 168 6.24 -0.53 44.75
CA PRO A 168 6.85 0.52 45.54
C PRO A 168 6.71 0.14 47.02
N ALA A 169 7.84 0.14 47.72
CA ALA A 169 7.86 0.01 49.16
C ALA A 169 6.88 1.03 49.75
N LEU A 170 6.05 0.58 50.70
CA LEU A 170 5.09 1.37 51.48
C LEU A 170 5.61 2.80 51.71
N GLU A 171 5.09 3.74 50.93
CA GLU A 171 5.29 5.16 51.17
C GLU A 171 4.65 5.49 52.53
N LYS A 172 5.48 6.02 53.44
CA LYS A 172 5.05 6.51 54.74
C LYS A 172 3.90 7.50 54.56
N PRO A 173 2.83 7.44 55.38
CA PRO A 173 1.71 8.36 55.25
C PRO A 173 2.19 9.80 55.42
N LYS A 174 2.01 10.62 54.37
CA LYS A 174 2.20 12.07 54.41
C LYS A 174 1.20 12.64 55.41
N ARG A 175 1.71 13.22 56.51
CA ARG A 175 0.87 13.94 57.47
C ARG A 175 0.19 15.12 56.76
N PRO A 176 -1.11 15.36 57.00
CA PRO A 176 -1.79 16.47 56.35
C PRO A 176 -1.29 17.83 56.85
N TRP A 177 -1.28 18.78 55.93
CA TRP A 177 -0.69 20.12 56.04
C TRP A 177 -1.41 21.10 56.99
N TRP A 178 -2.52 20.69 57.64
CA TRP A 178 -3.34 21.55 58.51
C TRP A 178 -3.08 21.39 60.02
N ARG A 179 -1.97 20.76 60.44
CA ARG A 179 -1.57 20.63 61.85
C ARG A 179 -0.41 21.56 62.29
N LEU A 180 -0.21 22.69 61.61
CA LEU A 180 0.89 23.63 61.88
C LEU A 180 0.48 24.96 62.54
N TRP A 181 -0.76 25.08 63.03
CA TRP A 181 -1.17 26.25 63.84
C TRP A 181 -1.90 25.79 65.10
N GLY A 182 -1.19 25.87 66.22
CA GLY A 182 -1.60 25.56 67.58
C GLY A 182 -0.43 25.80 68.51
#